data_AF-A0AB37BGQ0-F1
#
_entry.id   AF-A0AB37BGQ0-F1
#
_cell.length_a   1.000
_cell.length_b   1.000
_cell.length_c   1.000
_cell.angle_alpha   90.00
_cell.angle_beta   90.00
_cell.angle_gamma   90.00
#
_symmetry.space_group_name_H-M   'P 1'
#
loop_
_entity.id
_entity.type
_entity.pdbx_description
1 polymer ?
#
loop_
_entity_poly.entity_id
_entity_poly.type
_entity_poly.pdbx_seq_one_letter_code
_entity_poly.pdbx_strand_id
1 'polypeptide(L)'
;MVEALLGRRSGHTKWRQFIYDYESVVANLTSTKAADLFAAYDKRGSVENNIKETKLGFYLDKINSHVYLANTFCMLFSALAYNIVQVFKQSVLPPAKRDFQSTTLRL
;
A
#
# COMPACT_ATOMS: atom_id res chain seq x y z
N MET A 1 -14.87 -19.69 -7.35
CA MET A 1 -14.21 -19.38 -6.07
C MET A 1 -13.00 -20.29 -5.96
N VAL A 2 -11.79 -19.74 -6.04
CA VAL A 2 -10.55 -20.52 -5.87
C VAL A 2 -9.94 -20.12 -4.53
N GLU A 3 -9.81 -21.06 -3.61
CA GLU A 3 -9.01 -20.89 -2.39
C GLU A 3 -7.58 -21.32 -2.69
N ALA A 4 -6.63 -20.41 -2.49
CA ALA A 4 -5.21 -20.71 -2.55
C ALA A 4 -4.68 -20.87 -1.11
N LEU A 5 -4.22 -22.08 -0.77
CA LEU A 5 -3.57 -22.39 0.51
C LEU A 5 -2.09 -22.68 0.24
N LEU A 6 -1.20 -21.86 0.78
CA LEU A 6 0.25 -22.07 0.69
C LEU A 6 0.86 -21.91 2.09
N GLY A 7 1.43 -22.98 2.62
CA GLY A 7 2.17 -22.95 3.88
C GLY A 7 3.54 -22.30 3.69
N ARG A 8 3.76 -21.15 4.31
CA ARG A 8 5.06 -20.44 4.27
C ARG A 8 5.93 -20.91 5.44
N ARG A 9 7.11 -21.47 5.16
CA ARG A 9 8.12 -21.77 6.21
C ARG A 9 8.72 -20.45 6.70
N SER A 10 8.31 -20.02 7.90
CA SER A 10 8.86 -18.85 8.58
C SER A 10 10.28 -19.15 9.08
N GLY A 11 11.27 -18.51 8.47
CA GLY A 11 12.64 -18.49 8.96
C GLY A 11 12.87 -17.22 9.75
N HIS A 12 12.78 -17.27 11.07
CA HIS A 12 13.69 -16.60 12.00
C HIS A 12 13.39 -16.95 13.48
N THR A 13 14.49 -17.28 14.18
CA THR A 13 14.68 -17.30 15.64
C THR A 13 14.03 -18.40 16.49
N LYS A 14 14.85 -19.44 16.75
CA LYS A 14 15.15 -20.09 18.04
C LYS A 14 14.08 -19.93 19.15
N TRP A 15 13.35 -21.03 19.42
CA TRP A 15 12.47 -21.32 20.59
C TRP A 15 10.98 -20.95 20.55
N ARG A 16 10.27 -21.28 19.47
CA ARG A 16 8.81 -21.48 19.54
C ARG A 16 8.40 -22.73 18.78
N GLN A 17 7.46 -23.47 19.39
CA GLN A 17 6.81 -24.67 18.86
C GLN A 17 6.39 -24.48 17.40
N PHE A 18 6.35 -25.57 16.62
CA PHE A 18 5.92 -25.61 15.22
C PHE A 18 4.47 -25.13 15.07
N ILE A 19 4.25 -23.82 15.10
CA ILE A 19 2.97 -23.20 14.76
C ILE A 19 2.98 -23.09 13.24
N TYR A 20 2.11 -23.86 12.59
CA TYR A 20 1.83 -23.68 11.18
C TYR A 20 0.95 -22.44 11.04
N ASP A 21 1.54 -21.35 10.56
CA ASP A 21 0.77 -20.18 10.14
C ASP A 21 0.12 -20.49 8.78
N TYR A 22 -1.22 -20.51 8.76
CA TYR A 22 -2.00 -20.65 7.55
C TYR A 22 -2.48 -19.27 7.11
N GLU A 23 -2.21 -18.91 5.86
CA GLU A 23 -2.76 -17.72 5.22
C GLU A 23 -3.61 -18.19 4.05
N SER A 24 -4.83 -17.66 3.94
CA SER A 24 -5.74 -17.95 2.83
C SER A 24 -6.09 -16.68 2.07
N VAL A 25 -6.05 -16.75 0.75
CA VAL A 25 -6.45 -15.66 -0.14
C VAL A 25 -7.58 -16.17 -1.04
N VAL A 26 -8.73 -15.49 -0.96
CA VAL A 26 -9.90 -15.77 -1.80
C VAL A 26 -9.87 -14.82 -2.99
N ALA A 27 -9.83 -15.37 -4.20
CA ALA A 27 -9.85 -14.57 -5.42
C ALA A 27 -10.83 -15.12 -6.47
N ASN A 28 -11.34 -14.20 -7.28
CA ASN A 28 -12.15 -14.52 -8.47
C ASN A 28 -11.29 -14.75 -9.73
N LEU A 29 -9.98 -14.88 -9.57
CA LEU A 29 -9.03 -15.15 -10.65
C LEU A 29 -8.93 -16.67 -10.85
N THR A 30 -9.52 -17.18 -11.92
CA THR A 30 -9.62 -18.62 -12.21
C THR A 30 -8.38 -19.22 -12.86
N SER A 31 -7.47 -18.40 -13.41
CA SER A 31 -6.28 -18.86 -14.14
C SER A 31 -5.00 -18.18 -13.61
N THR A 32 -4.77 -18.27 -12.31
CA THR A 32 -3.56 -17.70 -11.68
C THR A 32 -3.01 -18.70 -10.68
N LYS A 33 -1.69 -18.93 -10.73
CA LYS A 33 -1.04 -19.83 -9.78
C LYS A 33 -1.14 -19.25 -8.37
N ALA A 34 -1.24 -20.12 -7.36
CA ALA A 34 -1.34 -19.70 -5.97
C ALA A 34 -0.19 -18.74 -5.57
N ALA A 35 1.05 -19.03 -5.99
CA ALA A 35 2.20 -18.16 -5.71
C ALA A 35 2.07 -16.75 -6.31
N ASP A 36 1.56 -16.64 -7.53
CA ASP A 36 1.34 -15.34 -8.20
C ASP A 36 0.19 -14.58 -7.54
N LEU A 37 -0.83 -15.29 -7.04
CA LEU A 37 -1.93 -14.69 -6.29
C LEU A 37 -1.47 -14.09 -4.97
N PHE A 38 -0.62 -14.82 -4.22
CA PHE A 38 -0.01 -14.29 -3.00
C PHE A 38 0.93 -13.12 -3.29
N ALA A 39 1.75 -13.19 -4.34
CA ALA A 39 2.61 -12.07 -4.75
C ALA A 39 1.81 -10.83 -5.17
N ALA A 40 0.64 -11.02 -5.79
CA ALA A 40 -0.28 -9.94 -6.10
C ALA A 40 -0.95 -9.37 -4.84
N TYR A 41 -1.32 -10.24 -3.88
CA TYR A 41 -1.93 -9.84 -2.62
C TYR A 41 -0.95 -9.09 -1.71
N ASP A 42 0.33 -9.49 -1.69
CA ASP A 42 1.40 -8.86 -0.90
C ASP A 42 1.56 -7.35 -1.21
N LYS A 43 1.27 -6.95 -2.46
CA LYS A 43 1.26 -5.53 -2.87
C LYS A 43 0.22 -4.69 -2.12
N ARG A 44 -0.74 -5.29 -1.42
CA ARG A 44 -1.72 -4.57 -0.59
C ARG A 44 -1.04 -3.81 0.56
N GLY A 45 0.03 -4.34 1.13
CA GLY A 45 0.79 -3.64 2.18
C GLY A 45 1.40 -2.32 1.69
N SER A 46 1.80 -2.28 0.41
CA SER A 46 2.28 -1.06 -0.24
C SER A 46 1.17 0.01 -0.36
N VAL A 47 -0.06 -0.41 -0.65
CA VAL A 47 -1.22 0.49 -0.74
C VAL A 47 -1.52 1.15 0.61
N GLU A 48 -1.41 0.42 1.73
CA GLU A 48 -1.59 1.01 3.06
C GLU A 48 -0.56 2.11 3.34
N ASN A 49 0.70 1.89 2.93
CA ASN A 49 1.76 2.87 3.10
C ASN A 49 1.47 4.14 2.28
N ASN A 50 0.98 3.97 1.06
CA ASN A 50 0.56 5.07 0.19
C ASN A 50 -0.60 5.87 0.81
N ILE A 51 -1.61 5.19 1.37
CA ILE A 51 -2.72 5.85 2.07
C ILE A 51 -2.22 6.64 3.29
N LYS A 52 -1.30 6.08 4.07
CA LYS A 52 -0.69 6.78 5.21
C LYS A 52 0.10 8.02 4.75
N GLU A 53 0.84 7.90 3.66
CA GLU A 53 1.58 9.02 3.05
C GLU A 53 0.63 10.12 2.57
N THR A 54 -0.47 9.79 1.89
CA THR A 54 -1.45 10.82 1.49
C THR A 54 -2.12 11.46 2.71
N LYS A 55 -2.49 10.66 3.72
CA LYS A 55 -3.14 11.15 4.94
C LYS A 55 -2.26 12.13 5.73
N LEU A 56 -1.02 11.74 6.00
CA LEU A 56 -0.09 12.47 6.87
C LEU A 56 0.77 13.48 6.10
N GLY A 57 1.22 13.12 4.89
CA GLY A 57 2.11 13.95 4.07
C GLY A 57 1.40 15.02 3.26
N PHE A 58 0.10 14.86 2.97
CA PHE A 58 -0.71 15.82 2.21
C PHE A 58 -1.89 16.36 3.03
N TYR A 59 -1.81 16.29 4.36
CA TYR A 59 -2.73 16.95 5.31
C TYR A 59 -4.21 16.62 5.12
N LEU A 60 -4.52 15.46 4.55
CA LEU A 60 -5.90 14.97 4.42
C LEU A 60 -6.59 14.78 5.77
N ASP A 61 -5.84 14.67 6.88
CA ASP A 61 -6.44 14.59 8.23
C ASP A 61 -6.83 15.95 8.84
N LYS A 62 -6.36 17.07 8.28
CA LYS A 62 -6.49 18.40 8.90
C LYS A 62 -7.68 19.22 8.40
N ILE A 63 -8.58 18.62 7.64
CA ILE A 63 -9.69 19.36 7.04
C ILE A 63 -10.80 19.52 8.08
N ASN A 64 -10.98 20.74 8.58
CA ASN A 64 -11.85 21.06 9.71
C ASN A 64 -13.01 22.02 9.36
N SER A 65 -13.32 22.17 8.08
CA SER A 65 -14.42 23.02 7.62
C SER A 65 -15.80 22.43 7.97
N HIS A 66 -16.72 23.28 8.45
CA HIS A 66 -18.12 22.90 8.72
C HIS A 66 -18.96 22.67 7.46
N VAL A 67 -18.41 22.97 6.27
CA VAL A 67 -19.08 22.82 4.97
C VAL A 67 -18.57 21.57 4.26
N TYR A 68 -19.47 20.61 4.04
CA TYR A 68 -19.17 19.33 3.37
C TYR A 68 -18.52 19.50 1.99
N LEU A 69 -19.05 20.44 1.20
CA LEU A 69 -18.55 20.73 -0.15
C LEU A 69 -17.10 21.23 -0.11
N ALA A 70 -16.79 22.17 0.81
CA ALA A 70 -15.44 22.69 0.97
C ALA A 70 -14.45 21.59 1.39
N ASN A 71 -14.86 20.72 2.32
CA ASN A 71 -14.05 19.57 2.72
C ASN A 71 -13.76 18.64 1.53
N THR A 72 -14.79 18.32 0.74
CA THR A 72 -14.66 17.46 -0.44
C THR A 72 -13.67 18.04 -1.45
N PHE A 73 -13.75 19.35 -1.74
CA PHE A 73 -12.80 20.01 -2.63
C PHE A 73 -11.37 19.99 -2.07
N CYS A 74 -11.18 20.28 -0.77
CA CYS A 74 -9.86 20.19 -0.14
C CYS A 74 -9.27 18.77 -0.19
N MET A 75 -10.10 17.74 0.00
CA MET A 75 -9.68 16.34 -0.15
C MET A 75 -9.25 16.04 -1.59
N LEU A 76 -10.01 16.50 -2.58
CA LEU A 76 -9.70 16.32 -3.99
C LEU A 76 -8.39 17.02 -4.39
N PHE A 77 -8.17 18.25 -3.92
CA PHE A 77 -6.91 18.97 -4.15
C PHE A 77 -5.73 18.26 -3.51
N SER A 78 -5.89 17.73 -2.30
CA SER A 78 -4.84 16.98 -1.60
C SER A 78 -4.51 15.67 -2.35
N ALA A 79 -5.53 14.95 -2.83
CA ALA A 79 -5.36 13.76 -3.66
C ALA A 79 -4.70 14.07 -5.01
N LEU A 80 -5.07 15.19 -5.64
CA LEU A 80 -4.46 15.64 -6.88
C LEU A 80 -2.97 15.98 -6.70
N ALA A 81 -2.63 16.72 -5.65
CA ALA A 81 -1.25 17.05 -5.31
C ALA A 81 -0.41 15.78 -5.08
N TYR A 82 -0.95 14.80 -4.35
CA TYR A 82 -0.31 13.51 -4.17
C TYR A 82 -0.05 12.80 -5.51
N ASN A 83 -1.05 12.73 -6.38
CA ASN A 83 -0.91 12.09 -7.70
C ASN A 83 0.18 12.76 -8.55
N ILE A 84 0.25 14.10 -8.55
CA ILE A 84 1.31 14.84 -9.27
C ILE A 84 2.70 14.46 -8.73
N VAL A 85 2.86 14.40 -7.40
CA VAL A 85 4.12 14.00 -6.78
C VAL A 85 4.47 12.54 -7.10
N GLN A 86 3.49 11.63 -7.13
CA GLN A 86 3.74 10.24 -7.51
C GLN A 86 4.17 10.12 -8.99
N VAL A 87 3.55 10.88 -9.89
CA VAL A 87 3.96 10.92 -11.32
C VAL A 87 5.38 11.49 -11.46
N PHE A 88 5.72 12.54 -10.70
CA PHE A 88 7.07 13.09 -10.66
C PHE A 88 8.09 12.03 -10.19
N LYS A 89 7.79 11.32 -9.09
CA LYS A 89 8.66 10.25 -8.59
C LYS A 89 8.88 9.15 -9.62
N GLN A 90 7.84 8.74 -10.33
CA GLN A 90 7.96 7.69 -11.36
C GLN A 90 8.75 8.15 -12.58
N SER A 91 8.58 9.40 -13.00
CA SER A 91 9.20 9.96 -14.19
C SER A 91 10.67 10.37 -13.99
N VAL A 92 11.00 10.93 -12.83
CA VAL A 92 12.30 11.60 -12.59
C VAL A 92 13.25 10.78 -11.71
N LEU A 93 12.73 10.00 -10.75
CA LEU A 93 13.61 9.24 -9.85
C LEU A 93 14.05 7.89 -10.47
N PRO A 94 15.31 7.49 -10.23
CA PRO A 94 15.77 6.15 -10.56
C PRO A 94 14.98 5.11 -9.74
N PRO A 95 14.81 3.88 -10.26
CA PRO A 95 13.94 2.87 -9.66
C PRO A 95 14.26 2.58 -8.18
N ALA A 96 15.52 2.67 -7.77
CA ALA A 96 15.96 2.50 -6.39
C ALA A 96 15.42 3.55 -5.39
N LYS A 97 14.88 4.68 -5.88
CA LYS A 97 14.41 5.81 -5.06
C LYS A 97 12.90 6.07 -5.18
N ARG A 98 12.17 5.27 -5.97
CA ARG A 98 10.74 5.48 -6.25
C ARG A 98 9.84 5.17 -5.05
N ASP A 99 10.30 4.29 -4.16
CA ASP A 99 9.56 3.89 -2.95
C ASP A 99 9.79 4.83 -1.75
N PHE A 100 10.61 5.88 -1.89
CA PHE A 100 10.79 6.83 -0.81
C PHE A 100 9.54 7.69 -0.59
N GLN A 101 9.14 7.82 0.66
CA GLN A 101 8.07 8.73 1.07
C GLN A 101 8.50 10.19 0.86
N SER A 102 7.53 11.06 0.60
CA SER A 102 7.70 12.50 0.42
C SER A 102 8.44 13.16 1.59
N THR A 103 8.26 12.67 2.82
CA THR A 103 8.96 13.15 4.02
C THR A 103 10.43 12.74 4.06
N THR A 104 10.79 11.62 3.42
CA THR A 104 12.16 11.08 3.38
C THR A 104 12.95 11.67 2.21
N LEU A 105 12.28 12.14 1.16
CA LEU A 105 12.87 12.90 0.07
C LEU A 105 13.32 14.28 0.58
N ARG A 106 14.54 14.34 1.11
CA ARG A 106 15.24 15.60 1.37
C ARG A 106 15.93 16.04 0.08
N LEU A 107 15.48 17.17 -0.47
CA LEU A 107 16.18 17.91 -1.53
C LEU A 107 17.38 18.67 -0.95
#